data_AF-A0A9D6DAX2-F1
#
_entry.id   AF-A0A9D6DAX2-F1
#
_cell.length_a   1.000
_cell.length_b   1.000
_cell.length_c   1.000
_cell.angle_alpha   90.00
_cell.angle_beta   90.00
_cell.angle_gamma   90.00
#
_symmetry.space_group_name_H-M   'P 1'
#
loop_
_entity.id
_entity.type
_entity.pdbx_description
1 polymer ?
#
loop_
_entity_poly.entity_id
_entity_poly.type
_entity_poly.pdbx_seq_one_letter_code
_entity_poly.pdbx_strand_id
1 'polypeptide(L)' 'MKACYPLHSLPQWTPQGVTGLNTPDGRFSIMMPHPERVFRAVQNFWYPRDWQENGAWLRMFQNARKWVG' A
#
# COMPACT_ATOMS: atom_id res chain seq x y z
N MET A 1 27.86 5.36 8.17
CA MET A 1 26.50 5.60 8.71
C MET A 1 25.69 4.33 8.51
N LYS A 2 25.37 3.61 9.60
CA LYS A 2 24.65 2.33 9.51
C LYS A 2 23.15 2.60 9.43
N ALA A 3 22.51 2.22 8.33
CA ALA A 3 21.05 2.13 8.27
C ALA A 3 20.62 0.88 9.05
N CYS A 4 19.85 1.09 10.11
CA CYS A 4 19.31 0.05 10.97
C CYS A 4 17.89 -0.33 10.50
N TYR A 5 17.63 -1.63 10.40
CA TYR A 5 16.32 -2.26 10.17
C TYR A 5 15.44 -2.11 11.43
N PRO A 6 14.08 -2.03 11.38
CA PRO A 6 13.18 -2.20 10.23
C PRO A 6 12.36 -0.95 9.86
N LEU A 7 12.55 0.22 10.49
CA LEU A 7 11.56 1.30 10.33
C LEU A 7 11.67 2.09 9.01
N HIS A 8 12.77 1.93 8.26
CA HIS A 8 13.06 2.72 7.06
C HIS A 8 13.49 1.90 5.83
N SER A 9 13.58 0.59 5.97
CA SER A 9 13.97 -0.31 4.89
C SER A 9 12.72 -0.90 4.27
N LEU A 10 12.17 -0.21 3.27
CA LEU A 10 11.47 -0.95 2.25
C LEU A 10 12.45 -2.01 1.69
N PRO A 11 11.99 -3.22 1.34
CA PRO A 11 12.88 -4.26 0.82
C PRO A 11 13.67 -3.80 -0.42
N GLN A 12 13.15 -2.77 -1.11
CA GLN A 12 13.83 -2.00 -2.13
C GLN A 12 14.68 -0.85 -1.55
N TRP A 13 15.95 -0.77 -1.96
CA TRP A 13 16.88 0.33 -1.66
C TRP A 13 16.58 1.60 -2.47
N THR A 14 15.33 2.02 -2.48
CA THR A 14 14.90 3.25 -3.12
C THR A 14 15.30 4.47 -2.27
N PRO A 15 15.90 5.52 -2.85
CA PRO A 15 16.14 6.77 -2.14
C PRO A 15 14.85 7.26 -1.46
N GLN A 16 14.96 7.73 -0.22
CA GLN A 16 13.84 8.28 0.57
C GLN A 16 12.68 7.30 0.84
N GLY A 17 12.81 6.01 0.51
CA GLY A 17 11.73 5.04 0.67
C GLY A 17 10.57 5.24 -0.32
N VAL A 18 10.82 5.82 -1.50
CA VAL A 18 9.78 6.00 -2.53
C VAL A 18 9.39 4.65 -3.12
N THR A 19 8.10 4.31 -3.03
CA THR A 19 7.60 2.99 -3.44
C THR A 19 6.31 3.01 -4.25
N GLY A 20 5.85 4.20 -4.63
CA GLY A 20 4.74 4.43 -5.53
C GLY A 20 4.81 5.82 -6.15
N LEU A 21 4.37 5.93 -7.40
CA LEU A 21 4.39 7.15 -8.20
C LEU A 21 3.06 7.29 -8.96
N ASN A 22 2.61 8.53 -9.13
CA ASN A 22 1.43 8.87 -9.90
C ASN A 22 1.79 9.74 -11.10
N THR A 23 0.98 9.69 -12.15
CA THR A 23 1.01 10.71 -13.20
C THR A 23 0.58 12.08 -12.64
N PRO A 24 1.01 13.20 -13.25
CA PRO A 24 0.59 14.54 -12.81
C PRO A 24 -0.94 14.70 -12.79
N ASP A 25 -1.63 14.08 -13.75
CA ASP A 25 -3.10 14.11 -13.85
C ASP A 25 -3.80 13.11 -12.89
N GLY A 26 -3.04 12.32 -12.13
CA GLY A 26 -3.54 11.42 -11.09
C GLY A 26 -4.31 10.18 -11.58
N ARG A 27 -4.41 9.97 -12.89
CA ARG A 27 -5.18 8.86 -13.50
C ARG A 27 -4.47 7.50 -13.42
N PHE A 28 -3.14 7.52 -13.33
CA PHE A 28 -2.34 6.31 -13.27
C PHE A 28 -1.44 6.35 -12.04
N SER A 29 -1.46 5.25 -11.28
CA SER A 29 -0.65 5.03 -10.08
C SER A 29 0.07 3.70 -10.22
N ILE A 30 1.39 3.71 -10.04
CA ILE A 30 2.21 2.49 -9.96
C ILE A 30 2.81 2.39 -8.57
N MET A 31 2.90 1.18 -8.03
CA MET A 31 3.51 0.94 -6.73
C MET A 31 4.12 -0.46 -6.64
N MET A 32 5.20 -0.59 -5.88
CA MET A 32 5.87 -1.87 -5.62
C MET A 32 5.15 -2.75 -4.59
N PRO A 33 4.47 -2.22 -3.55
CA PRO A 33 3.64 -3.03 -2.69
C PRO A 33 2.51 -3.71 -3.48
N HIS A 34 2.05 -4.86 -3.01
CA HIS A 34 0.98 -5.64 -3.62
C HIS A 34 -0.35 -5.47 -2.86
N PRO A 35 -1.06 -4.33 -3.01
CA PRO A 35 -2.32 -4.07 -2.30
C PRO A 35 -3.40 -5.13 -2.57
N GLU A 36 -3.35 -5.78 -3.74
CA GLU A 36 -4.23 -6.86 -4.17
C GLU A 36 -4.06 -8.14 -3.35
N ARG A 37 -2.94 -8.32 -2.64
CA ARG A 37 -2.70 -9.50 -1.79
C ARG A 37 -3.20 -9.32 -0.36
N VAL A 38 -3.48 -8.08 0.05
CA VAL A 38 -3.75 -7.70 1.45
C VAL A 38 -4.99 -6.80 1.59
N PHE A 39 -5.95 -6.95 0.69
CA PHE A 39 -7.20 -6.17 0.70
C PHE A 39 -8.20 -6.66 1.77
N ARG A 40 -8.08 -7.89 2.26
CA ARG A 40 -8.87 -8.40 3.40
C ARG A 40 -8.03 -8.37 4.67
N ALA A 41 -8.66 -8.11 5.81
CA ALA A 41 -7.96 -8.09 7.10
C ALA A 41 -7.21 -9.41 7.36
N VAL A 42 -7.87 -10.55 7.11
CA VAL A 42 -7.31 -11.91 7.33
C VAL A 42 -6.05 -12.22 6.52
N GLN A 43 -5.81 -11.50 5.43
CA GLN A 43 -4.64 -11.69 4.56
C GLN A 43 -3.40 -10.95 5.08
N ASN A 44 -3.55 -10.09 6.08
CA ASN A 44 -2.44 -9.37 6.69
C ASN A 44 -1.77 -10.24 7.75
N PHE A 45 -0.43 -10.34 7.71
CA PHE A 45 0.34 -11.08 8.72
C PHE A 45 0.09 -10.58 10.14
N TRP A 46 -0.15 -9.27 10.27
CA TRP A 46 -0.61 -8.63 11.50
C TRP A 46 -1.64 -7.56 11.13
N TYR A 47 -2.70 -7.44 11.92
CA TYR A 47 -3.71 -6.39 11.78
C TYR A 47 -4.36 -6.07 13.13
N PRO A 48 -4.90 -4.84 13.32
CA PRO A 48 -5.65 -4.47 14.51
C PRO A 48 -6.90 -5.34 14.72
N ARG A 49 -7.21 -5.73 15.97
CA ARG A 49 -8.30 -6.67 16.29
C ARG A 49 -9.70 -6.11 15.95
N ASP A 50 -9.83 -4.80 15.86
CA ASP A 50 -11.05 -4.08 15.48
C ASP A 50 -11.36 -4.15 13.97
N TRP A 51 -10.39 -4.56 13.13
CA TRP A 51 -10.67 -4.80 11.72
C TRP A 51 -11.56 -6.03 11.56
N GLN A 52 -12.64 -5.86 10.79
CA GLN A 52 -13.52 -6.95 10.40
C GLN A 52 -13.00 -7.61 9.11
N GLU A 53 -13.72 -7.49 7.99
CA GLU A 53 -13.33 -8.12 6.73
C GLU A 53 -12.37 -7.27 5.89
N ASN A 54 -12.51 -5.95 5.95
CA ASN A 54 -11.81 -5.02 5.06
C ASN A 54 -10.41 -4.68 5.59
N GLY A 55 -9.40 -4.93 4.77
CA GLY A 55 -8.04 -4.43 5.00
C GLY A 55 -7.89 -3.00 4.51
N ALA A 56 -6.86 -2.29 5.01
CA ALA A 56 -6.61 -0.89 4.64
C ALA A 56 -6.52 -0.66 3.11
N TRP A 57 -5.99 -1.63 2.36
CA TRP A 57 -5.79 -1.50 0.91
C TRP A 57 -7.06 -1.59 0.08
N LEU A 58 -8.17 -2.11 0.64
CA LEU A 58 -9.44 -2.16 -0.09
C LEU A 58 -9.91 -0.77 -0.52
N ARG A 59 -9.59 0.27 0.28
CA ARG A 59 -9.98 1.64 -0.02
C ARG A 59 -9.42 2.14 -1.34
N MET A 60 -8.24 1.68 -1.75
CA MET A 60 -7.64 2.03 -3.04
C MET A 60 -8.53 1.59 -4.21
N PHE A 61 -9.03 0.35 -4.18
CA PHE A 61 -9.92 -0.19 -5.20
C PHE A 61 -11.31 0.45 -5.16
N GLN A 62 -11.83 0.76 -3.97
CA GLN A 62 -13.09 1.48 -3.82
C GLN A 62 -13.01 2.90 -4.41
N ASN A 63 -11.89 3.61 -4.19
CA ASN A 63 -11.67 4.93 -4.78
C ASN A 63 -11.65 4.85 -6.32
N ALA A 64 -11.00 3.82 -6.89
CA ALA A 64 -11.01 3.59 -8.33
C ALA A 64 -12.44 3.32 -8.85
N ARG A 65 -13.22 2.47 -8.16
CA ARG A 65 -14.61 2.19 -8.54
C ARG A 65 -15.50 3.44 -8.48
N LYS A 66 -15.34 4.27 -7.46
CA LYS A 66 -16.05 5.55 -7.29
C LYS A 66 -15.65 6.57 -8.37
N TRP A 67 -14.41 6.54 -8.84
CA TRP A 67 -13.95 7.44 -9.90
C TRP A 67 -14.58 7.11 -11.26
N VAL A 68 -14.85 5.83 -11.52
CA VAL A 68 -15.52 5.38 -12.76
C VAL A 68 -17.05 5.56 -12.71
N GLY A 69 -17.68 5.58 -11.53
CA GLY A 69 -19.13 5.79 -11.34
C GLY A 69 -19.62 5.33 -9.98
#